data_AF-A0A355UIT9-F1
#
_entry.id   AF-A0A355UIT9-F1
#
_cell.length_a   1.000
_cell.length_b   1.000
_cell.length_c   1.000
_cell.angle_alpha   90.00
_cell.angle_beta   90.00
_cell.angle_gamma   90.00
#
_symmetry.space_group_name_H-M   'P 1'
#
loop_
_entity.id
_entity.type
_entity.pdbx_description
1 polymer ?
#
loop_
_entity_poly.entity_id
_entity_poly.type
_entity_poly.pdbx_seq_one_letter_code
_entity_poly.pdbx_strand_id
1 'polypeptide(L)'
;EGKEKLLIPIFMIFFSFTGAFLGFSEENIVFVPLAVSVARYLGYDGIVGICISYLATQVGFFAGMMNPFNVGVAQGIASLPMFSGIGFRFFIWAVFMLITAWYVMKYAEKVKKSPELSLVADVKYDESKFVDLSKIDI
;
A
#
# COMPACT_ATOMS: atom_id res chain seq x y z
N GLU A 1 -12.06 -13.48 -14.66
CA GLU A 1 -10.93 -13.96 -13.83
C GLU A 1 -9.61 -13.46 -14.42
N GLY A 2 -8.76 -12.79 -13.63
CA GLY A 2 -7.46 -12.27 -14.08
C GLY A 2 -7.24 -10.76 -13.85
N LYS A 3 -8.29 -9.95 -13.88
CA LYS A 3 -8.22 -8.50 -13.58
C LYS A 3 -7.94 -8.20 -12.10
N GLU A 4 -8.30 -9.13 -11.21
CA GLU A 4 -8.12 -9.02 -9.75
C GLU A 4 -6.65 -8.95 -9.33
N LYS A 5 -5.71 -9.49 -10.15
CA LYS A 5 -4.28 -9.41 -9.87
C LYS A 5 -3.72 -8.00 -10.09
N LEU A 6 -4.32 -7.24 -11.01
CA LEU A 6 -3.92 -5.85 -11.28
C LEU A 6 -4.44 -4.89 -10.21
N LEU A 7 -5.46 -5.27 -9.43
CA LEU A 7 -5.97 -4.44 -8.35
C LEU A 7 -4.90 -4.18 -7.28
N ILE A 8 -4.10 -5.20 -6.92
CA ILE A 8 -3.02 -5.07 -5.93
C ILE A 8 -2.05 -3.94 -6.29
N PRO A 9 -1.35 -3.98 -7.45
CA PRO A 9 -0.41 -2.91 -7.80
C PRO A 9 -1.10 -1.56 -8.02
N ILE A 10 -2.34 -1.52 -8.53
CA ILE A 10 -3.09 -0.26 -8.70
C ILE A 10 -3.33 0.41 -7.35
N PHE A 11 -3.91 -0.31 -6.38
CA PHE A 11 -4.15 0.23 -5.05
C PHE A 11 -2.85 0.58 -4.33
N MET A 12 -1.81 -0.24 -4.47
CA MET A 12 -0.51 0.08 -3.89
C MET A 12 0.07 1.38 -4.46
N ILE A 13 0.02 1.60 -5.77
CA ILE A 13 0.51 2.85 -6.37
C ILE A 13 -0.31 4.04 -5.85
N PHE A 14 -1.63 3.90 -5.78
CA PHE A 14 -2.52 4.92 -5.24
C PHE A 14 -2.16 5.29 -3.78
N PHE A 15 -2.04 4.31 -2.89
CA PHE A 15 -1.66 4.53 -1.50
C PHE A 15 -0.21 5.00 -1.36
N SER A 16 0.69 4.58 -2.24
CA SER A 16 2.06 5.09 -2.24
C SER A 16 2.11 6.58 -2.55
N PHE A 17 1.25 7.08 -3.45
CA PHE A 17 1.17 8.50 -3.73
C PHE A 17 0.67 9.34 -2.54
N THR A 18 -0.19 8.80 -1.67
CA THR A 18 -0.58 9.53 -0.46
C THR A 18 0.63 9.78 0.45
N GLY A 19 1.54 8.80 0.58
CA GLY A 19 2.80 8.99 1.31
C GLY A 19 3.82 9.88 0.58
N ALA A 20 3.93 9.74 -0.75
CA ALA A 20 4.93 10.45 -1.53
C ALA A 20 4.62 11.94 -1.74
N PHE A 21 3.33 12.31 -1.85
CA PHE A 21 2.87 13.67 -2.10
C PHE A 21 2.29 14.34 -0.85
N LEU A 22 1.35 13.68 -0.17
CA LEU A 22 0.66 14.26 0.99
C LEU A 22 1.44 14.06 2.30
N GLY A 23 2.42 13.16 2.28
CA GLY A 23 3.23 12.84 3.45
C GLY A 23 2.50 12.07 4.54
N PHE A 24 1.44 11.34 4.16
CA PHE A 24 0.76 10.43 5.10
C PHE A 24 1.71 9.32 5.52
N SER A 25 1.71 9.00 6.81
CA SER A 25 2.40 7.84 7.36
C SER A 25 1.43 7.10 8.28
N GLU A 26 1.21 7.64 9.48
CA GLU A 26 0.38 6.99 10.49
C GLU A 26 -1.12 7.18 10.23
N GLU A 27 -1.48 8.27 9.54
CA GLU A 27 -2.86 8.61 9.18
C GLU A 27 -3.49 7.57 8.25
N ASN A 28 -2.66 6.82 7.52
CA ASN A 28 -3.13 5.81 6.58
C ASN A 28 -3.71 4.56 7.27
N ILE A 29 -3.51 4.41 8.59
CA ILE A 29 -4.10 3.30 9.36
C ILE A 29 -5.63 3.25 9.25
N VAL A 30 -6.27 4.40 9.03
CA VAL A 30 -7.72 4.52 8.87
C VAL A 30 -8.23 3.76 7.64
N PHE A 31 -7.39 3.63 6.60
CA PHE A 31 -7.76 2.90 5.37
C PHE A 31 -7.49 1.39 5.45
N VAL A 32 -6.79 0.93 6.48
CA VAL A 32 -6.43 -0.50 6.63
C VAL A 32 -7.68 -1.39 6.71
N PRO A 33 -8.70 -1.10 7.53
CA PRO A 33 -9.91 -1.94 7.58
C PRO A 33 -10.62 -2.04 6.23
N LEU A 34 -10.70 -0.93 5.48
CA LEU A 34 -11.27 -0.89 4.14
C LEU A 34 -10.45 -1.77 3.18
N ALA A 35 -9.14 -1.59 3.15
CA ALA A 35 -8.25 -2.36 2.29
C ALA A 35 -8.25 -3.86 2.61
N VAL A 36 -8.32 -4.21 3.90
CA VAL A 36 -8.50 -5.60 4.36
C VAL A 36 -9.84 -6.16 3.90
N SER A 37 -10.93 -5.38 3.99
CA SER A 37 -12.25 -5.81 3.50
C SER A 37 -12.20 -6.13 2.01
N VAL A 38 -11.60 -5.25 1.21
CA VAL A 38 -11.43 -5.45 -0.24
C VAL A 38 -10.55 -6.67 -0.55
N ALA A 39 -9.41 -6.81 0.13
CA ALA A 39 -8.52 -7.95 -0.08
C ALA A 39 -9.22 -9.28 0.19
N ARG A 40 -9.99 -9.36 1.28
CA ARG A 40 -10.74 -10.56 1.66
C ARG A 40 -11.90 -10.86 0.72
N TYR A 41 -12.62 -9.84 0.28
CA TYR A 41 -13.64 -9.99 -0.75
C TYR A 41 -13.09 -10.59 -2.06
N LEU A 42 -11.85 -10.25 -2.41
CA LEU A 42 -11.15 -10.78 -3.59
C LEU A 42 -10.51 -12.17 -3.37
N GLY A 43 -10.72 -12.79 -2.20
CA GLY A 43 -10.17 -14.10 -1.83
C GLY A 43 -8.69 -14.07 -1.41
N TYR A 44 -8.15 -12.92 -1.04
CA TYR A 44 -6.85 -12.79 -0.38
C TYR A 44 -7.01 -12.74 1.15
N ASP A 45 -5.90 -12.68 1.88
CA ASP A 45 -5.93 -12.55 3.34
C ASP A 45 -5.81 -11.09 3.82
N GLY A 46 -5.91 -10.88 5.14
CA GLY A 46 -5.76 -9.56 5.74
C GLY A 46 -4.35 -8.98 5.60
N ILE A 47 -3.31 -9.81 5.45
CA ILE A 47 -1.94 -9.32 5.24
C ILE A 47 -1.83 -8.62 3.88
N VAL A 48 -2.42 -9.19 2.82
CA VAL A 48 -2.50 -8.51 1.52
C VAL A 48 -3.21 -7.17 1.67
N GLY A 49 -4.31 -7.09 2.43
CA GLY A 49 -5.03 -5.85 2.71
C GLY A 49 -4.20 -4.76 3.41
N ILE A 50 -3.41 -5.15 4.41
CA ILE A 50 -2.47 -4.26 5.10
C ILE A 50 -1.36 -3.82 4.13
N CYS A 51 -0.86 -4.73 3.29
CA CYS A 51 0.19 -4.42 2.32
C CYS A 51 -0.27 -3.45 1.24
N ILE A 52 -1.49 -3.59 0.71
CA ILE A 52 -1.97 -2.71 -0.36
C ILE A 52 -2.20 -1.26 0.11
N SER A 53 -2.44 -1.07 1.41
CA SER A 53 -2.69 0.24 2.01
C SER A 53 -1.46 0.75 2.76
N TYR A 54 -1.22 0.22 3.95
CA TYR A 54 -0.24 0.74 4.90
C TYR A 54 1.20 0.62 4.37
N LEU A 55 1.62 -0.58 3.96
CA LEU A 55 2.98 -0.79 3.46
C LEU A 55 3.26 0.07 2.21
N ALA A 56 2.29 0.15 1.31
CA ALA A 56 2.40 0.95 0.10
C ALA A 56 2.60 2.44 0.40
N THR A 57 1.84 3.00 1.34
CA THR A 57 2.02 4.37 1.82
C THR A 57 3.38 4.59 2.44
N GLN A 58 3.89 3.66 3.26
CA GLN A 58 5.23 3.78 3.84
C GLN A 58 6.32 3.83 2.76
N VAL A 59 6.22 3.01 1.70
CA VAL A 59 7.15 3.07 0.56
C VAL A 59 7.16 4.47 -0.08
N GLY A 60 5.97 5.06 -0.26
CA GLY A 60 5.83 6.42 -0.79
C GLY A 60 6.43 7.47 0.14
N PHE A 61 6.11 7.38 1.43
CA PHE A 61 6.61 8.27 2.47
C PHE A 61 8.14 8.27 2.53
N PHE A 62 8.77 7.09 2.54
CA PHE A 62 10.23 6.95 2.59
C PHE A 62 10.93 7.49 1.34
N ALA A 63 10.35 7.28 0.15
CA ALA A 63 10.93 7.85 -1.07
C ALA A 63 10.80 9.39 -1.12
N GLY A 64 9.80 9.95 -0.44
CA GLY A 64 9.71 11.39 -0.13
C GLY A 64 9.74 12.29 -1.36
N MET A 65 9.11 11.88 -2.47
CA MET A 65 9.23 12.55 -3.77
C MET A 65 8.86 14.05 -3.71
N MET A 66 7.77 14.38 -3.03
CA MET A 66 7.31 15.76 -2.79
C MET A 66 6.84 15.97 -1.35
N ASN A 67 7.19 15.06 -0.44
CA ASN A 67 6.68 15.07 0.93
C ASN A 67 7.24 16.29 1.69
N PRO A 68 6.35 17.20 2.16
CA PRO A 68 6.76 18.46 2.79
C PRO A 68 7.31 18.24 4.19
N PHE A 69 6.90 17.17 4.87
CA PHE A 69 7.24 16.90 6.27
C PHE A 69 8.62 16.25 6.43
N ASN A 70 9.13 15.56 5.42
CA ASN A 70 10.48 14.99 5.45
C ASN A 70 11.47 15.77 4.57
N VAL A 71 11.34 15.68 3.26
CA VAL A 71 12.27 16.24 2.28
C VAL A 71 12.15 17.75 2.23
N GLY A 72 10.94 18.29 2.32
CA GLY A 72 10.73 19.75 2.39
C GLY A 72 11.45 20.38 3.58
N VAL A 73 11.27 19.83 4.78
CA VAL A 73 11.98 20.27 5.99
C VAL A 73 13.49 20.12 5.84
N ALA A 74 13.97 18.97 5.38
CA ALA A 74 15.41 18.72 5.20
C ALA A 74 16.05 19.67 4.17
N GLN A 75 15.36 19.97 3.07
CA GLN A 75 15.82 20.94 2.06
C GLN A 75 15.86 22.36 2.61
N GLY A 76 14.87 22.76 3.41
CA GLY A 76 14.87 24.04 4.09
C GLY A 76 16.08 24.21 5.02
N ILE A 77 16.39 23.19 5.82
CA ILE A 77 17.57 23.19 6.71
C ILE A 77 18.87 23.21 5.90
N ALA A 78 18.95 22.42 4.83
CA ALA A 78 20.12 22.34 3.96
C ALA A 78 20.24 23.54 2.99
N SER A 79 19.31 24.50 3.05
CA SER A 79 19.23 25.63 2.12
C SER A 79 19.26 25.21 0.65
N LEU A 80 18.65 24.06 0.33
CA LEU A 80 18.52 23.55 -1.03
C LEU A 80 17.21 24.04 -1.66
N PRO A 81 17.18 24.23 -2.99
CA PRO A 81 15.92 24.51 -3.69
C PRO A 81 14.89 23.41 -3.43
N MET A 82 13.64 23.82 -3.18
CA MET A 82 12.52 22.88 -3.02
C MET A 82 12.41 21.97 -4.25
N PHE A 83 12.13 20.69 -4.02
CA PHE A 83 12.05 19.65 -5.06
C PHE A 83 13.36 19.38 -5.83
N SER A 84 14.50 19.95 -5.43
CA SER A 84 15.80 19.57 -5.99
C SER A 84 16.05 18.06 -5.80
N GLY A 85 16.44 17.35 -6.87
CA GLY A 85 16.64 15.89 -6.84
C GLY A 85 15.36 15.05 -6.96
N ILE A 86 14.24 15.62 -7.40
CA ILE A 86 12.98 14.88 -7.58
C ILE A 86 13.11 13.66 -8.51
N GLY A 87 13.90 13.74 -9.58
CA GLY A 87 14.12 12.61 -10.49
C GLY A 87 14.80 11.42 -9.80
N PHE A 88 15.78 11.68 -8.92
CA PHE A 88 16.42 10.65 -8.11
C PHE A 88 15.43 9.99 -7.13
N ARG A 89 14.59 10.79 -6.48
CA ARG A 89 13.54 10.28 -5.58
C ARG A 89 12.47 9.49 -6.30
N PHE A 90 12.09 9.93 -7.50
CA PHE A 90 11.20 9.16 -8.38
C PHE A 90 11.80 7.81 -8.74
N PHE A 91 13.08 7.77 -9.09
CA PHE A 91 13.77 6.52 -9.38
C PHE A 91 13.80 5.58 -8.15
N ILE A 92 14.16 6.09 -6.97
CA ILE A 92 14.14 5.33 -5.71
C ILE A 92 12.73 4.80 -5.42
N TRP A 93 11.72 5.67 -5.53
CA TRP A 93 10.31 5.31 -5.37
C TRP A 93 9.93 4.17 -6.31
N ALA A 94 10.23 4.30 -7.60
CA ALA A 94 9.87 3.30 -8.61
C ALA A 94 10.53 1.95 -8.31
N VAL A 95 11.81 1.93 -7.92
CA VAL A 95 12.52 0.70 -7.55
C VAL A 95 11.89 0.04 -6.32
N PHE A 96 11.68 0.77 -5.23
CA PHE A 96 11.07 0.22 -4.03
C PHE A 96 9.63 -0.23 -4.26
N MET A 97 8.86 0.54 -5.03
CA MET A 97 7.49 0.21 -5.37
C MET A 97 7.43 -1.07 -6.22
N LEU A 98 8.29 -1.22 -7.24
CA LEU A 98 8.35 -2.44 -8.05
C LEU A 98 8.71 -3.68 -7.23
N ILE A 99 9.73 -3.58 -6.37
CA ILE A 99 10.15 -4.69 -5.49
C ILE A 99 9.02 -5.07 -4.53
N THR A 100 8.39 -4.08 -3.90
CA THR A 100 7.34 -4.30 -2.91
C THR A 100 6.08 -4.87 -3.57
N ALA A 101 5.65 -4.31 -4.71
CA ALA A 101 4.51 -4.84 -5.47
C ALA A 101 4.77 -6.27 -5.93
N TRP A 102 5.96 -6.58 -6.46
CA TRP A 102 6.32 -7.93 -6.85
C TRP A 102 6.23 -8.92 -5.68
N TYR A 103 6.79 -8.54 -4.52
CA TYR A 103 6.76 -9.38 -3.33
C TYR A 103 5.32 -9.63 -2.83
N VAL A 104 4.51 -8.58 -2.77
CA VAL A 104 3.11 -8.67 -2.32
C VAL A 104 2.27 -9.47 -3.31
N MET A 105 2.44 -9.28 -4.62
CA MET A 105 1.75 -10.08 -5.64
C MET A 105 2.13 -11.56 -5.53
N LYS A 106 3.41 -11.88 -5.34
CA LYS A 106 3.87 -13.26 -5.14
C LYS A 106 3.23 -13.89 -3.89
N TYR A 107 3.14 -13.13 -2.81
CA TYR A 107 2.47 -13.57 -1.59
C TYR A 107 0.96 -13.77 -1.80
N ALA A 108 0.28 -12.81 -2.43
CA ALA A 108 -1.15 -12.87 -2.71
C ALA A 108 -1.51 -14.08 -3.59
N GLU A 109 -0.69 -14.39 -4.61
CA GLU A 109 -0.86 -15.59 -5.43
C GLU A 109 -0.69 -16.88 -4.63
N LYS A 110 0.27 -16.91 -3.69
CA LYS A 110 0.50 -18.07 -2.82
C LYS A 110 -0.73 -18.33 -1.95
N VAL A 111 -1.24 -17.30 -1.29
CA VAL A 111 -2.42 -17.39 -0.40
C VAL A 111 -3.68 -17.75 -1.18
N LYS A 112 -3.86 -17.18 -2.38
CA LYS A 112 -5.04 -17.46 -3.20
C LYS A 112 -5.08 -18.89 -3.73
N LYS A 113 -3.92 -19.50 -4.01
CA LYS A 113 -3.81 -20.91 -4.42
C LYS A 113 -3.93 -21.88 -3.26
N SER A 114 -3.36 -21.50 -2.11
CA SER A 114 -3.23 -22.32 -0.91
C SER A 114 -3.50 -21.45 0.32
N PRO A 115 -4.77 -21.31 0.74
CA PRO A 115 -5.15 -20.52 1.92
C PRO A 115 -4.43 -20.95 3.20
N GLU A 116 -4.08 -22.24 3.31
CA GLU A 116 -3.30 -22.83 4.40
C GLU A 116 -1.88 -22.27 4.53
N LEU A 117 -1.36 -21.62 3.48
CA LEU A 117 -0.04 -20.98 3.49
C LEU A 117 -0.10 -19.49 3.87
N SER A 118 -1.28 -18.97 4.21
CA SER A 118 -1.44 -17.63 4.78
C SER A 118 -0.72 -17.54 6.12
N LEU A 119 0.01 -16.44 6.31
CA LEU A 119 0.65 -16.12 7.59
C LEU A 119 -0.36 -15.89 8.72
N VAL A 120 -1.63 -15.72 8.37
CA VAL A 120 -2.74 -15.46 9.30
C VAL A 120 -3.84 -16.50 9.14
N ALA A 121 -3.52 -17.71 8.69
CA ALA A 121 -4.49 -18.79 8.49
C ALA A 121 -5.30 -19.12 9.76
N ASP A 122 -4.68 -19.00 10.93
CA ASP A 122 -5.32 -19.29 12.23
C ASP A 122 -6.10 -18.09 12.82
N VAL A 123 -6.07 -16.93 12.17
CA VAL A 123 -6.70 -15.71 12.69
C VAL A 123 -8.19 -15.73 12.34
N LYS A 124 -9.04 -15.78 13.36
CA LYS A 124 -10.48 -15.61 13.20
C LYS A 124 -10.82 -14.12 13.07
N TYR A 125 -11.40 -13.76 11.94
CA TYR A 125 -11.87 -12.42 11.69
C TYR A 125 -13.32 -12.27 12.18
N ASP A 126 -13.59 -11.15 12.85
CA ASP A 126 -14.95 -10.73 13.15
C ASP A 126 -15.50 -9.97 11.94
N GLU A 127 -16.27 -10.66 11.09
CA GLU A 127 -16.82 -10.10 9.85
C GLU A 127 -17.70 -8.86 10.10
N SER A 128 -18.27 -8.71 11.30
CA SER A 128 -19.11 -7.55 11.63
C SER A 128 -18.33 -6.22 11.68
N LYS A 129 -17.00 -6.29 11.78
CA LYS A 129 -16.11 -5.11 11.85
C LYS A 129 -15.61 -4.64 10.49
N PHE A 130 -15.89 -5.39 9.42
CA PHE A 130 -15.42 -5.09 8.07
C PHE A 130 -16.55 -4.51 7.22
N VAL A 131 -16.16 -3.74 6.20
CA VAL A 131 -17.13 -3.12 5.30
C VAL A 131 -17.79 -4.21 4.48
N ASP A 132 -19.12 -4.29 4.53
CA ASP A 132 -19.89 -5.26 3.75
C ASP A 132 -19.94 -4.83 2.27
N LEU A 133 -18.98 -5.34 1.50
CA LEU A 133 -18.85 -5.05 0.08
C LEU A 133 -19.90 -5.77 -0.77
N SER A 134 -20.65 -6.73 -0.23
CA SER A 134 -21.70 -7.43 -0.99
C SER A 134 -22.94 -6.57 -1.27
N LYS A 135 -23.08 -5.45 -0.53
CA LYS A 135 -24.13 -4.45 -0.71
C LYS A 135 -23.76 -3.33 -1.68
N ILE A 136 -22.53 -3.32 -2.16
CA ILE A 136 -22.04 -2.35 -3.15
C ILE A 136 -22.11 -3.08 -4.49
N ASP A 137 -23.14 -2.82 -5.27
CA ASP A 137 -23.26 -3.34 -6.64
C ASP A 137 -22.09 -2.80 -7.47
N ILE A 138 -21.06 -3.62 -7.72
CA ILE A 138 -19.95 -3.37 -8.66
C ILE A 138 -20.06 -4.35 -9.83
#